data_AF-A0A6N9ZE32-F1
#
_entry.id   AF-A0A6N9ZE32-F1
#
_cell.length_a   1.000
_cell.length_b   1.000
_cell.length_c   1.000
_cell.angle_alpha   90.00
_cell.angle_beta   90.00
_cell.angle_gamma   90.00
#
_symmetry.space_group_name_H-M   'P 1'
#
loop_
_entity.id
_entity.type
_entity.pdbx_description
1 polymer ?
#
loop_
_entity_poly.entity_id
_entity_poly.type
_entity_poly.pdbx_seq_one_letter_code
_entity_poly.pdbx_strand_id
1 'polypeptide(L)'
;MHSLWAWLEGLTGAAPVVVGSAVGSFLGLISLLVGALVNAKLNRSRDDYLLQQKIKGIAAALAAEISILRKSLLANNETIKDTNDGVFLVADPSMIMKIFPKLMSELYLLDEKAIIAVSELHSVLDQYVDSLSLLGAKSSPLAQKGRIVVEFPGAKSPQLQMLNNSIISFCDGAQTALAK
;
A
#
# COMPACT_ATOMS: atom_id res chain seq x y z
N MET A 1 -50.46 15.59 42.84
CA MET A 1 -49.24 15.83 42.05
C MET A 1 -48.87 17.29 42.22
N HIS A 2 -47.87 17.62 43.03
CA HIS A 2 -47.30 18.98 43.02
C HIS A 2 -46.45 19.13 41.76
N SER A 3 -46.70 20.20 40.99
CA SER A 3 -45.90 20.49 39.80
C SER A 3 -44.51 20.94 40.24
N LEU A 4 -43.49 20.59 39.45
CA LEU A 4 -42.12 21.08 39.62
C LEU A 4 -42.08 22.61 39.79
N TRP A 5 -42.97 23.30 39.07
CA TRP A 5 -43.13 24.75 39.11
C TRP A 5 -43.67 25.26 40.44
N ALA A 6 -44.70 24.63 41.01
CA ALA A 6 -45.22 25.00 42.33
C ALA A 6 -44.18 24.76 43.45
N TRP A 7 -43.30 23.76 43.29
CA TRP A 7 -42.19 23.53 44.20
C TRP A 7 -41.08 24.58 44.06
N LEU A 8 -40.74 24.97 42.83
CA LEU A 8 -39.78 26.03 42.53
C LEU A 8 -40.23 27.40 43.05
N GLU A 9 -41.51 27.74 42.87
CA GLU A 9 -42.11 28.99 43.35
C GLU A 9 -42.18 29.08 44.89
N GLY A 10 -42.22 27.93 45.58
CA GLY A 10 -42.23 27.85 47.04
C GLY A 10 -40.85 28.01 47.71
N LEU A 11 -39.75 28.10 46.95
CA LEU A 11 -38.41 28.27 47.49
C LEU A 11 -38.18 29.73 47.93
N THR A 12 -37.84 29.93 49.20
CA THR A 12 -37.53 31.25 49.78
C THR A 12 -36.09 31.34 50.28
N GLY A 13 -35.56 32.55 50.45
CA GLY A 13 -34.19 32.78 50.94
C GLY A 13 -33.11 32.38 49.92
N ALA A 14 -32.04 31.70 50.37
CA ALA A 14 -30.89 31.33 49.54
C ALA A 14 -31.11 30.09 48.64
N ALA A 15 -32.19 29.33 48.84
CA ALA A 15 -32.44 28.06 48.17
C ALA A 15 -32.62 28.16 46.62
N PRO A 16 -33.28 29.20 46.05
CA PRO A 16 -33.38 29.38 44.60
C PRO A 16 -32.01 29.55 43.92
N VAL A 17 -31.06 30.21 44.58
CA VAL A 17 -29.70 30.44 44.04
C VAL A 17 -28.91 29.15 43.98
N VAL A 18 -29.02 28.30 45.00
CA VAL A 18 -28.36 26.99 45.05
C VAL A 18 -28.92 26.05 43.98
N VAL A 19 -30.25 25.98 43.85
CA VAL A 19 -30.91 25.14 42.83
C VAL A 19 -30.56 25.63 41.42
N GLY A 20 -30.60 26.94 41.17
CA GLY A 20 -30.22 27.53 39.89
C GLY A 20 -28.76 27.26 39.52
N SER A 21 -27.84 27.38 40.48
CA SER A 21 -26.41 27.09 40.27
C SER A 21 -26.15 25.61 40.01
N ALA A 22 -26.83 24.71 40.74
CA ALA A 22 -26.72 23.27 40.52
C ALA A 22 -27.25 22.87 39.13
N VAL A 23 -28.43 23.35 38.73
CA VAL A 23 -28.98 23.08 37.39
C VAL A 23 -28.11 23.69 36.29
N GLY A 24 -27.63 24.92 36.47
CA GLY A 24 -26.71 25.57 35.54
C GLY A 24 -25.40 24.81 35.36
N SER A 25 -24.80 24.35 36.47
CA SER A 25 -23.58 23.53 36.43
C SER A 25 -23.79 22.17 35.76
N PHE A 26 -24.95 21.54 36.00
CA PHE A 26 -25.31 20.26 35.39
C PHE A 26 -25.52 20.39 33.88
N LEU A 27 -26.24 21.42 33.44
CA LEU A 27 -26.41 21.73 32.01
C LEU A 27 -25.08 22.12 31.35
N GLY A 28 -24.24 22.90 32.05
CA GLY A 28 -22.89 23.23 31.59
C GLY A 28 -22.02 21.98 31.41
N LEU A 29 -22.07 21.05 32.37
CA LEU A 29 -21.37 19.77 32.28
C LEU A 29 -21.88 18.92 31.11
N ILE A 30 -23.20 18.82 30.92
CA ILE A 30 -23.80 18.12 29.77
C ILE A 30 -23.31 18.75 28.47
N SER A 31 -23.30 20.08 28.37
CA SER A 31 -22.84 20.78 27.17
C SER A 31 -21.37 20.44 26.84
N LEU A 32 -20.49 20.42 27.84
CA LEU A 32 -19.09 20.01 27.67
C LEU A 32 -18.96 18.55 27.25
N LEU A 33 -19.73 17.64 27.86
CA LEU A 33 -19.71 16.22 27.53
C LEU A 33 -20.19 15.96 26.09
N VAL A 34 -21.27 16.62 25.67
CA VAL A 34 -21.79 16.53 24.30
C VAL A 34 -20.78 17.08 23.31
N GLY A 35 -20.19 18.24 23.59
CA GLY A 35 -19.14 18.82 22.76
C GLY A 35 -17.93 17.91 22.61
N ALA A 36 -17.46 17.32 23.71
CA ALA A 36 -16.35 16.36 23.71
C ALA A 36 -16.68 15.09 22.92
N LEU A 37 -17.90 14.55 23.07
CA LEU A 37 -18.34 13.34 22.35
C LEU A 37 -18.41 13.58 20.84
N VAL A 38 -18.95 14.73 20.42
CA VAL A 38 -19.01 15.11 18.99
C VAL A 38 -17.60 15.28 18.42
N ASN A 39 -16.71 15.94 19.16
CA ASN A 39 -15.32 16.11 18.73
C ASN A 39 -14.58 14.78 18.61
N ALA A 40 -14.77 13.87 19.57
CA ALA A 40 -14.22 12.52 19.51
C ALA A 40 -14.73 11.73 18.30
N LYS A 41 -16.03 11.84 17.98
CA LYS A 41 -16.62 11.21 16.80
C LYS A 41 -16.03 11.76 15.50
N LEU A 42 -15.87 13.07 15.38
CA LEU A 42 -15.29 13.72 14.21
C LEU A 42 -13.83 13.32 14.01
N ASN A 43 -13.03 13.30 15.07
CA ASN A 43 -11.64 12.86 15.00
C ASN A 43 -11.53 11.41 14.56
N ARG A 44 -12.34 10.51 15.12
CA ARG A 44 -12.36 9.11 14.69
C ARG A 44 -12.70 8.97 13.20
N SER A 45 -13.73 9.69 12.73
CA SER A 45 -14.09 9.68 11.31
C SER A 45 -12.99 10.21 10.39
N ARG A 46 -12.26 11.24 10.83
CA ARG A 46 -11.14 11.81 10.07
C ARG A 46 -9.98 10.82 10.02
N ASP A 47 -9.65 10.21 11.15
CA ASP A 47 -8.52 9.27 11.24
C ASP A 47 -8.82 8.00 10.42
N ASP A 48 -10.06 7.50 10.44
CA ASP A 48 -10.52 6.40 9.59
C ASP A 48 -10.41 6.78 8.10
N TYR A 49 -10.79 8.00 7.72
CA TYR A 49 -10.67 8.49 6.35
C TYR A 49 -9.21 8.57 5.88
N LEU A 50 -8.32 9.13 6.70
CA LEU A 50 -6.90 9.24 6.40
C LEU A 50 -6.24 7.86 6.28
N LEU A 51 -6.63 6.91 7.13
CA LEU A 51 -6.18 5.53 7.05
C LEU A 51 -6.59 4.89 5.71
N GLN A 52 -7.85 5.07 5.30
CA GLN A 52 -8.35 4.54 4.03
C GLN A 52 -7.65 5.16 2.82
N GLN A 53 -7.36 6.47 2.85
CA GLN A 53 -6.57 7.11 1.80
C GLN A 53 -5.16 6.55 1.74
N LYS A 54 -4.53 6.31 2.91
CA LYS A 54 -3.18 5.75 2.98
C LYS A 54 -3.12 4.33 2.41
N ILE A 55 -4.07 3.47 2.78
CA ILE A 55 -4.20 2.10 2.24
C ILE A 55 -4.28 2.14 0.71
N LYS A 56 -5.19 2.96 0.16
CA LYS A 56 -5.35 3.12 -1.30
C LYS A 56 -4.09 3.67 -1.97
N GLY A 57 -3.40 4.62 -1.34
CA GLY A 57 -2.16 5.20 -1.85
C GLY A 57 -1.04 4.15 -1.95
N ILE A 58 -0.87 3.33 -0.91
CA ILE A 58 0.11 2.23 -0.91
C ILE A 58 -0.23 1.21 -2.00
N ALA A 59 -1.49 0.76 -2.06
CA ALA A 59 -1.93 -0.22 -3.05
C ALA A 59 -1.72 0.29 -4.48
N ALA A 60 -2.09 1.55 -4.75
CA ALA A 60 -1.91 2.17 -6.06
C ALA A 60 -0.44 2.32 -6.45
N ALA A 61 0.43 2.71 -5.49
CA ALA A 61 1.86 2.87 -5.74
C ALA A 61 2.52 1.53 -6.08
N LEU A 62 2.20 0.46 -5.33
CA LEU A 62 2.68 -0.90 -5.61
C LEU A 62 2.11 -1.42 -6.94
N ALA A 63 0.82 -1.23 -7.21
CA ALA A 63 0.20 -1.67 -8.46
C ALA A 63 0.82 -0.98 -9.69
N ALA A 64 1.16 0.31 -9.58
CA ALA A 64 1.84 1.05 -10.64
C ALA A 64 3.25 0.48 -10.92
N GLU A 65 4.02 0.22 -9.87
CA GLU A 65 5.34 -0.40 -9.98
C GLU A 65 5.29 -1.78 -10.63
N ILE A 66 4.38 -2.64 -10.16
CA ILE A 66 4.16 -3.98 -10.73
C ILE A 66 3.70 -3.89 -12.19
N SER A 67 2.89 -2.90 -12.55
CA SER A 67 2.47 -2.66 -13.93
C SER A 67 3.64 -2.29 -14.84
N ILE A 68 4.56 -1.45 -14.37
CA ILE A 68 5.78 -1.08 -15.11
C ILE A 68 6.67 -2.30 -15.31
N LEU A 69 6.88 -3.08 -14.25
CA LEU A 69 7.63 -4.33 -14.30
C LEU A 69 7.04 -5.30 -15.34
N ARG A 70 5.74 -5.57 -15.25
CA ARG A 70 5.02 -6.44 -16.18
C ARG A 70 5.16 -5.98 -17.63
N LYS A 71 4.99 -4.68 -17.90
CA LYS A 71 5.17 -4.10 -19.23
C LYS A 71 6.60 -4.28 -19.74
N SER A 72 7.60 -4.11 -18.87
CA SER A 72 9.00 -4.34 -19.22
C SER A 72 9.27 -5.79 -19.59
N LEU A 73 8.74 -6.75 -18.84
CA LEU A 73 8.91 -8.18 -19.13
C LEU A 73 8.22 -8.59 -20.43
N LEU A 74 7.03 -8.04 -20.71
CA LEU A 74 6.34 -8.27 -21.99
C LEU A 74 7.13 -7.67 -23.17
N ALA A 75 7.64 -6.45 -23.04
CA ALA A 75 8.48 -5.84 -24.06
C ALA A 75 9.77 -6.65 -24.30
N ASN A 76 10.38 -7.19 -23.24
CA ASN A 76 11.50 -8.11 -23.36
C ASN A 76 11.10 -9.37 -24.15
N ASN A 77 9.97 -9.99 -23.85
CA ASN A 77 9.48 -11.17 -24.56
C ASN A 77 9.24 -10.91 -26.06
N GLU A 78 8.67 -9.77 -26.42
CA GLU A 78 8.51 -9.39 -27.83
C GLU A 78 9.87 -9.22 -28.51
N THR A 79 10.81 -8.53 -27.88
CA THR A 79 12.17 -8.33 -28.42
C THR A 79 12.91 -9.66 -28.66
N ILE A 80 12.68 -10.64 -27.77
CA ILE A 80 13.30 -11.96 -27.89
C ILE A 80 12.80 -12.73 -29.13
N LYS A 81 11.54 -12.54 -29.56
CA LYS A 81 10.97 -13.27 -30.71
C LYS A 81 11.67 -12.93 -32.04
N ASP A 82 12.21 -11.72 -32.14
CA ASP A 82 12.83 -11.20 -33.37
C ASP A 82 14.34 -11.49 -33.46
N THR A 83 14.93 -12.16 -32.45
CA THR A 83 16.38 -12.29 -32.32
C THR A 83 16.85 -13.74 -32.56
N ASN A 84 17.61 -13.96 -33.63
CA ASN A 84 18.37 -15.21 -33.87
C ASN A 84 19.68 -15.24 -33.08
N ASP A 85 20.10 -16.42 -32.58
CA ASP A 85 21.40 -16.96 -32.08
C ASP A 85 22.54 -16.05 -31.51
N GLY A 86 22.39 -14.73 -31.52
CA GLY A 86 23.38 -13.75 -31.06
C GLY A 86 23.30 -13.50 -29.56
N VAL A 87 23.70 -12.31 -29.13
CA VAL A 87 23.63 -11.89 -27.73
C VAL A 87 22.66 -10.72 -27.66
N PHE A 88 21.81 -10.70 -26.63
CA PHE A 88 20.89 -9.59 -26.42
C PHE A 88 21.05 -9.01 -25.01
N LEU A 89 20.78 -7.71 -24.88
CA LEU A 89 20.89 -7.00 -23.63
C LEU A 89 19.60 -7.11 -22.84
N VAL A 90 19.70 -7.61 -21.62
CA VAL A 90 18.59 -7.71 -20.67
C VAL A 90 18.90 -6.79 -19.50
N ALA A 91 18.02 -5.83 -19.25
CA ALA A 91 18.05 -5.06 -18.03
C ALA A 91 17.48 -5.91 -16.89
N ASP A 92 18.12 -5.84 -15.72
CA ASP A 92 17.64 -6.50 -14.52
C ASP A 92 16.30 -5.88 -14.06
N PRO A 93 15.19 -6.67 -14.04
CA PRO A 93 13.90 -6.23 -13.59
C PRO A 93 13.86 -5.93 -12.07
N SER A 94 14.78 -6.47 -11.27
CA SER A 94 14.87 -6.14 -9.83
C SER A 94 15.08 -4.63 -9.61
N MET A 95 15.74 -3.97 -10.57
CA MET A 95 15.98 -2.52 -10.53
C MET A 95 14.74 -1.67 -10.80
N ILE A 96 13.65 -2.28 -11.26
CA ILE A 96 12.37 -1.61 -11.48
C ILE A 96 11.64 -1.45 -10.14
N MET A 97 11.82 -2.36 -9.19
CA MET A 97 11.18 -2.30 -7.88
C MET A 97 11.92 -1.40 -6.88
N LYS A 98 11.54 -0.12 -6.83
CA LYS A 98 12.11 0.91 -5.95
C LYS A 98 11.13 1.45 -4.91
N ILE A 99 9.83 1.27 -5.13
CA ILE A 99 8.74 1.75 -4.28
C ILE A 99 8.50 0.74 -3.17
N PHE A 100 8.43 -0.55 -3.48
CA PHE A 100 8.20 -1.60 -2.48
C PHE A 100 9.12 -1.53 -1.25
N PRO A 101 10.46 -1.45 -1.37
CA PRO A 101 11.32 -1.37 -0.19
C PRO A 101 11.04 -0.15 0.70
N LYS A 102 10.56 0.95 0.11
CA LYS A 102 10.21 2.18 0.83
C LYS A 102 8.86 2.09 1.54
N LEU A 103 7.97 1.22 1.07
CA LEU A 103 6.63 1.00 1.64
C LEU A 103 6.57 -0.24 2.54
N MET A 104 7.67 -0.98 2.69
CA MET A 104 7.73 -2.23 3.45
C MET A 104 7.23 -2.09 4.89
N SER A 105 7.56 -0.98 5.57
CA SER A 105 7.10 -0.69 6.93
C SER A 105 5.59 -0.43 7.03
N GLU A 106 4.90 -0.27 5.90
CA GLU A 106 3.49 0.06 5.83
C GLU A 106 2.65 -1.05 5.17
N LEU A 107 3.28 -2.18 4.77
CA LEU A 107 2.59 -3.31 4.16
C LEU A 107 1.51 -3.90 5.07
N TYR A 108 1.66 -3.80 6.39
CA TYR A 108 0.66 -4.26 7.37
C TYR A 108 -0.71 -3.58 7.22
N LEU A 109 -0.80 -2.48 6.46
CA LEU A 109 -2.04 -1.79 6.15
C LEU A 109 -2.85 -2.45 5.02
N LEU A 110 -2.22 -3.33 4.24
CA LEU A 110 -2.87 -4.09 3.18
C LEU A 110 -3.49 -5.38 3.72
N ASP A 111 -4.33 -6.02 2.92
CA ASP A 111 -4.86 -7.34 3.26
C ASP A 111 -3.78 -8.41 3.15
N GLU A 112 -3.96 -9.50 3.90
CA GLU A 112 -3.02 -10.63 3.96
C GLU A 112 -2.65 -11.15 2.57
N LYS A 113 -3.60 -11.22 1.63
CA LYS A 113 -3.36 -11.74 0.29
C LYS A 113 -2.46 -10.81 -0.52
N ALA A 114 -2.66 -9.49 -0.43
CA ALA A 114 -1.78 -8.53 -1.07
C ALA A 114 -0.36 -8.58 -0.47
N ILE A 115 -0.24 -8.68 0.86
CA ILE A 115 1.08 -8.78 1.52
C ILE A 115 1.83 -10.01 1.00
N ILE A 116 1.19 -11.18 0.99
CA ILE A 116 1.80 -12.43 0.50
C ILE A 116 2.19 -12.27 -0.97
N ALA A 117 1.25 -11.86 -1.83
CA ALA A 117 1.49 -11.80 -3.28
C ALA A 117 2.62 -10.82 -3.66
N VAL A 118 2.69 -9.66 -3.02
CA VAL A 118 3.75 -8.69 -3.28
C VAL A 118 5.10 -9.17 -2.72
N SER A 119 5.11 -9.83 -1.56
CA SER A 119 6.33 -10.38 -0.96
C SER A 119 6.90 -11.55 -1.78
N GLU A 120 6.03 -12.43 -2.29
CA GLU A 120 6.41 -13.51 -3.20
C GLU A 120 6.98 -12.95 -4.49
N LEU A 121 6.31 -11.95 -5.10
CA LEU A 121 6.80 -11.27 -6.31
C LEU A 121 8.20 -10.68 -6.10
N HIS A 122 8.43 -10.01 -4.96
CA HIS A 122 9.75 -9.48 -4.64
C HIS A 122 10.80 -10.58 -4.49
N SER A 123 10.46 -11.67 -3.81
CA SER A 123 11.36 -12.82 -3.60
C SER A 123 11.77 -13.48 -4.93
N VAL A 124 10.84 -13.66 -5.87
CA VAL A 124 11.19 -14.22 -7.20
C VAL A 124 11.97 -13.24 -8.08
N LEU A 125 11.81 -11.93 -7.88
CA LEU A 125 12.62 -10.92 -8.57
C LEU A 125 14.06 -10.92 -8.09
N ASP A 126 14.29 -11.08 -6.79
CA ASP A 126 15.65 -11.22 -6.25
C ASP A 126 16.38 -12.42 -6.87
N GLN A 127 15.65 -13.52 -7.10
CA GLN A 127 16.19 -14.72 -7.77
C GLN A 127 16.40 -14.55 -9.28
N TYR A 128 15.88 -13.49 -9.90
CA TYR A 128 15.92 -13.34 -11.37
C TYR A 128 17.34 -13.18 -11.90
N VAL A 129 18.18 -12.36 -11.24
CA VAL A 129 19.58 -12.14 -11.66
C VAL A 129 20.40 -13.43 -11.54
N ASP A 130 20.19 -14.19 -10.48
CA ASP A 130 20.83 -15.48 -10.29
C ASP A 130 20.42 -16.45 -11.39
N SER A 131 19.13 -16.46 -11.75
CA SER A 131 18.59 -17.27 -12.84
C SER A 131 19.21 -16.87 -14.19
N LEU A 132 19.35 -15.57 -14.47
CA LEU A 132 20.05 -15.09 -15.67
C LEU A 132 21.50 -15.56 -15.71
N SER A 133 22.20 -15.45 -14.58
CA SER A 133 23.61 -15.84 -14.44
C SER A 133 23.79 -17.34 -14.66
N LEU A 134 22.91 -18.18 -14.09
CA LEU A 134 22.89 -19.63 -14.31
C LEU A 134 22.59 -20.01 -15.77
N LEU A 135 21.79 -19.20 -16.46
CA LEU A 135 21.54 -19.33 -17.89
C LEU A 135 22.73 -18.83 -18.73
N GLY A 136 23.82 -18.35 -18.13
CA GLY A 136 25.05 -17.98 -18.82
C GLY A 136 25.07 -16.52 -19.27
N ALA A 137 24.22 -15.69 -18.69
CA ALA A 137 24.30 -14.25 -18.89
C ALA A 137 25.62 -13.70 -18.31
N LYS A 138 26.19 -12.69 -18.97
CA LYS A 138 27.41 -12.02 -18.55
C LYS A 138 27.13 -10.55 -18.29
N SER A 139 27.83 -9.93 -17.35
CA SER A 139 27.72 -8.48 -17.14
C SER A 139 28.15 -7.74 -18.40
N SER A 140 27.31 -6.83 -18.88
CA SER A 140 27.61 -6.02 -20.06
C SER A 140 28.51 -4.83 -19.69
N PRO A 141 29.56 -4.52 -20.48
CA PRO A 141 30.37 -3.32 -20.28
C PRO A 141 29.58 -2.02 -20.55
N LEU A 142 28.39 -2.12 -21.16
CA LEU A 142 27.48 -0.99 -21.38
C LEU A 142 26.67 -0.62 -20.12
N ALA A 143 26.77 -1.40 -19.05
CA ALA A 143 26.11 -1.11 -17.79
C ALA A 143 26.68 0.17 -17.15
N GLN A 144 25.84 1.20 -16.98
CA GLN A 144 26.19 2.36 -16.18
C GLN A 144 26.34 1.97 -14.70
N LYS A 145 27.19 2.70 -13.95
CA LYS A 145 27.43 2.43 -12.51
C LYS A 145 26.10 2.36 -11.74
N GLY A 146 25.87 1.24 -11.06
CA GLY A 146 24.64 0.99 -10.31
C GLY A 146 23.46 0.50 -11.16
N ARG A 147 23.69 0.11 -12.42
CA ARG A 147 22.73 -0.64 -13.24
C ARG A 147 23.26 -2.05 -13.51
N ILE A 148 22.38 -3.04 -13.50
CA ILE A 148 22.68 -4.40 -13.92
C ILE A 148 22.04 -4.57 -15.30
N VAL A 149 22.89 -4.60 -16.32
CA VAL A 149 22.54 -4.98 -17.68
C VAL A 149 23.39 -6.19 -18.01
N VAL A 150 22.75 -7.26 -18.44
CA VAL A 150 23.42 -8.50 -18.80
C VAL A 150 23.31 -8.78 -20.28
N GLU A 151 24.40 -9.28 -20.84
CA GLU A 151 24.46 -9.92 -22.14
C GLU A 151 23.98 -11.36 -22.00
N PHE A 152 22.83 -11.65 -22.59
CA PHE A 152 22.19 -12.96 -22.52
C PHE A 152 22.36 -13.73 -23.84
N PRO A 153 22.69 -15.04 -23.78
CA PRO A 153 22.86 -15.85 -24.99
C PRO A 153 21.51 -16.12 -25.70
N GLY A 154 21.42 -15.69 -26.96
CA GLY A 154 20.27 -15.86 -27.87
C GLY A 154 19.78 -17.28 -27.99
N ALA A 155 20.70 -18.26 -28.00
CA ALA A 155 20.37 -19.69 -28.03
C ALA A 155 19.53 -20.17 -26.83
N LYS A 156 19.49 -19.41 -25.73
CA LYS A 156 18.67 -19.70 -24.55
C LYS A 156 17.47 -18.76 -24.41
N SER A 157 17.08 -18.10 -25.50
CA SER A 157 15.90 -17.25 -25.56
C SER A 157 14.60 -17.92 -25.06
N PRO A 158 14.33 -19.23 -25.30
CA PRO A 158 13.12 -19.85 -24.80
C PRO A 158 13.10 -19.93 -23.26
N GLN A 159 14.25 -20.22 -22.63
CA GLN A 159 14.36 -20.29 -21.17
C GLN A 159 14.16 -18.91 -20.55
N LEU A 160 14.65 -17.85 -21.18
CA LEU A 160 14.39 -16.50 -20.71
C LEU A 160 12.91 -16.12 -20.86
N GLN A 161 12.26 -16.48 -21.96
CA GLN A 161 10.82 -16.25 -22.12
C GLN A 161 10.02 -16.99 -21.05
N MET A 162 10.39 -18.24 -20.72
CA MET A 162 9.77 -18.98 -19.62
C MET A 162 9.94 -18.27 -18.28
N LEU A 163 11.14 -17.77 -17.98
CA LEU A 163 11.42 -17.02 -16.76
C LEU A 163 10.58 -15.72 -16.69
N ASN A 164 10.54 -14.95 -17.77
CA ASN A 164 9.74 -13.73 -17.87
C ASN A 164 8.25 -14.02 -17.70
N ASN A 165 7.73 -15.06 -18.38
CA ASN A 165 6.34 -15.47 -18.28
C ASN A 165 5.96 -15.91 -16.87
N SER A 166 6.89 -16.58 -16.16
CA SER A 166 6.69 -16.94 -14.75
C SER A 166 6.57 -15.70 -13.88
N ILE A 167 7.41 -14.67 -14.05
CA ILE A 167 7.29 -13.44 -13.24
C ILE A 167 6.05 -12.64 -13.63
N ILE A 168 5.66 -12.64 -14.90
CA ILE A 168 4.41 -12.01 -15.34
C ILE A 168 3.20 -12.61 -14.62
N SER A 169 3.15 -13.93 -14.40
CA SER A 169 2.05 -14.54 -13.65
C SER A 169 2.03 -14.11 -12.17
N PHE A 170 3.19 -13.94 -11.53
CA PHE A 170 3.27 -13.33 -10.20
C PHE A 170 2.82 -11.87 -10.20
N CYS A 171 3.15 -11.10 -11.24
CA CYS A 171 2.68 -9.73 -11.40
C CYS A 171 1.15 -9.67 -11.50
N ASP A 172 0.54 -10.54 -12.31
CA ASP A 172 -0.91 -10.62 -12.49
C ASP A 172 -1.62 -11.00 -11.17
N GLY A 173 -1.04 -11.95 -10.42
CA GLY A 173 -1.51 -12.34 -9.09
C GLY A 173 -1.47 -11.18 -8.09
N ALA A 174 -0.33 -10.48 -8.01
CA ALA A 174 -0.16 -9.35 -7.11
C ALA A 174 -1.06 -8.15 -7.47
N GLN A 175 -1.25 -7.85 -8.77
CA GLN A 175 -2.19 -6.82 -9.22
C GLN A 175 -3.63 -7.15 -8.84
N THR A 176 -4.04 -8.41 -8.98
CA THR A 176 -5.38 -8.87 -8.59
C THR A 176 -5.60 -8.77 -7.09
N ALA A 177 -4.57 -9.05 -6.29
CA ALA A 177 -4.63 -8.93 -4.84
C ALA A 177 -4.76 -7.45 -4.41
N LEU A 178 -3.99 -6.54 -5.01
CA LEU A 178 -3.99 -5.11 -4.70
C LEU A 178 -5.24 -4.34 -5.18
N ALA A 179 -6.04 -4.93 -6.06
CA ALA A 179 -7.25 -4.31 -6.60
C ALA A 179 -8.48 -4.45 -5.70
N LYS A 180 -8.38 -5.17 -4.58
CA LYS A 180 -9.46 -5.41 -3.62
C LYS A 180 -9.45 -4.40 -2.48
#